data_AF-A0A7C9AZB7-F1
#
_entry.id   AF-A0A7C9AZB7-F1
#
_cell.length_a   1.000
_cell.length_b   1.000
_cell.length_c   1.000
_cell.angle_alpha   90.00
_cell.angle_beta   90.00
_cell.angle_gamma   90.00
#
_symmetry.space_group_name_H-M   'P 1'
#
loop_
_entity.id
_entity.type
_entity.pdbx_description
1 polymer ?
#
loop_
_entity_poly.entity_id
_entity_poly.type
_entity_poly.pdbx_seq_one_letter_code
_entity_poly.pdbx_strand_id
1 'polypeptide(L)'
;MEGRSNHGINPELVLAYKFPESSSRYTERDAALYALGVGACGRDAVDANELKYVYHSNGQQFIKVLPTFAALFILDCLPKLSSLPGMEFDPRLLLHGQQYIEIYKPLPAHSCIRNKARIAGLHDKGKAAIVEIETTSYADGSEEPLCMNRTTIYLRGAGGFSKSSPPYSFASYSGHQTPSLKIPKTQPFASYEDTTRPSQALLYRLSGDYNPLHSDPT
;
A
#
# COMPACT_ATOMS: atom_id res chain seq x y z
N MET A 1 14.65 31.79 25.89
CA MET A 1 14.96 31.16 24.58
C MET A 1 15.59 29.82 24.87
N GLU A 2 14.77 28.79 25.10
CA GLU A 2 15.26 27.44 25.36
C GLU A 2 15.17 26.66 24.05
N GLY A 3 16.32 26.12 23.63
CA GLY A 3 16.47 25.37 22.39
C GLY A 3 15.60 24.12 22.43
N ARG A 4 14.69 24.01 21.46
CA ARG A 4 14.00 22.76 21.16
C ARG A 4 15.05 21.70 20.83
N SER A 5 15.15 20.68 21.68
CA SER A 5 15.89 19.46 21.40
C SER A 5 15.37 18.85 20.09
N ASN A 6 16.30 18.49 19.21
CA ASN A 6 16.06 18.04 17.84
C ASN A 6 15.35 16.66 17.83
N HIS A 7 14.04 16.62 18.08
CA HIS A 7 13.18 15.43 17.95
C HIS A 7 12.77 15.28 16.49
N GLY A 8 13.68 14.75 15.66
CA GLY A 8 13.53 14.78 14.22
C GLY A 8 14.04 13.51 13.56
N ILE A 9 13.50 13.27 12.37
CA ILE A 9 13.96 12.20 11.47
C ILE A 9 15.46 12.35 11.21
N ASN A 10 16.23 11.28 11.38
CA ASN A 10 17.63 11.18 10.97
C ASN A 10 17.71 10.46 9.61
N PRO A 11 17.94 11.19 8.50
CA PRO A 11 17.92 10.59 7.17
C PRO A 11 18.94 9.48 6.96
N GLU A 12 20.13 9.59 7.56
CA GLU A 12 21.19 8.60 7.39
C GLU A 12 20.79 7.25 7.97
N LEU A 13 20.21 7.25 9.18
CA LEU A 13 19.71 6.04 9.82
C LEU A 13 18.53 5.44 9.06
N VAL A 14 17.62 6.30 8.58
CA VAL A 14 16.44 5.85 7.82
C VAL A 14 16.84 5.19 6.51
N LEU A 15 17.74 5.80 5.75
CA LEU A 15 18.17 5.28 4.46
C LEU A 15 19.09 4.07 4.57
N ALA A 16 19.84 3.94 5.66
CA ALA A 16 20.67 2.76 5.93
C ALA A 16 19.85 1.54 6.35
N TYR A 17 18.61 1.72 6.81
CA TYR A 17 17.78 0.65 7.32
C TYR A 17 17.50 -0.43 6.26
N LYS A 18 17.71 -1.68 6.66
CA LYS A 18 17.38 -2.87 5.87
C LYS A 18 16.18 -3.55 6.51
N PHE A 19 15.06 -3.55 5.80
CA PHE A 19 13.89 -4.29 6.25
C PHE A 19 14.21 -5.79 6.22
N PRO A 20 13.87 -6.55 7.28
CA PRO A 20 13.91 -7.99 7.20
C PRO A 20 12.93 -8.47 6.12
N GLU A 21 13.30 -9.50 5.38
CA GLU A 21 12.34 -10.18 4.49
C GLU A 21 11.14 -10.65 5.32
N SER A 22 9.95 -10.56 4.72
CA SER A 22 8.72 -11.03 5.34
C SER A 22 7.99 -11.96 4.39
N SER A 23 7.18 -12.86 4.94
CA SER A 23 6.33 -13.72 4.15
C SER A 23 4.93 -13.78 4.70
N SER A 24 3.97 -13.87 3.79
CA SER A 24 2.55 -14.04 4.11
C SER A 24 1.93 -15.05 3.17
N ARG A 25 0.92 -15.78 3.65
CA ARG A 25 0.18 -16.75 2.86
C ARG A 25 -1.24 -16.28 2.69
N TYR A 26 -1.76 -16.44 1.49
CA TYR A 26 -3.18 -16.28 1.22
C TYR A 26 -3.71 -17.49 0.47
N THR A 27 -5.01 -17.70 0.62
CA THR A 27 -5.79 -18.75 -0.02
C THR A 27 -6.82 -18.14 -0.95
N GLU A 28 -7.54 -18.99 -1.67
CA GLU A 28 -8.63 -18.56 -2.53
C GLU A 28 -9.76 -17.88 -1.75
N ARG A 29 -9.95 -18.27 -0.48
CA ARG A 29 -10.90 -17.63 0.43
C ARG A 29 -10.52 -16.17 0.64
N ASP A 30 -9.25 -15.88 0.84
CA ASP A 30 -8.77 -14.52 1.11
C ASP A 30 -8.87 -13.64 -0.15
N ALA A 31 -8.54 -14.20 -1.31
CA ALA A 31 -8.71 -13.54 -2.61
C ALA A 31 -10.18 -13.21 -2.90
N ALA A 32 -11.09 -14.18 -2.69
CA ALA A 32 -12.52 -13.98 -2.87
C ALA A 32 -13.10 -12.98 -1.83
N LEU A 33 -12.65 -13.04 -0.57
CA LEU A 33 -13.06 -12.12 0.48
C LEU A 33 -12.66 -10.67 0.14
N TYR A 34 -11.43 -10.47 -0.35
CA TYR A 34 -10.99 -9.17 -0.84
C TYR A 34 -11.86 -8.70 -2.01
N ALA A 35 -12.12 -9.56 -3.00
CA ALA A 35 -12.92 -9.20 -4.17
C ALA A 35 -14.32 -8.69 -3.75
N LEU A 36 -14.98 -9.40 -2.84
CA LEU A 36 -16.25 -8.96 -2.26
C LEU A 36 -16.10 -7.66 -1.45
N GLY A 37 -15.02 -7.54 -0.67
CA GLY A 37 -14.71 -6.35 0.13
C GLY A 37 -14.52 -5.08 -0.69
N VAL A 38 -13.99 -5.20 -1.91
CA VAL A 38 -13.85 -4.07 -2.85
C VAL A 38 -15.06 -3.90 -3.80
N GLY A 39 -16.09 -4.73 -3.64
CA GLY A 39 -17.40 -4.52 -4.31
C GLY A 39 -17.71 -5.47 -5.46
N ALA A 40 -16.85 -6.44 -5.78
CA ALA A 40 -17.18 -7.44 -6.80
C ALA A 40 -18.49 -8.18 -6.45
N CYS A 41 -19.31 -8.44 -7.46
CA CYS A 41 -20.67 -8.98 -7.35
C CYS A 41 -21.60 -8.09 -6.50
N GLY A 42 -21.26 -6.81 -6.34
CA GLY A 42 -21.94 -5.87 -5.46
C GLY A 42 -23.32 -5.46 -5.97
N ARG A 43 -23.41 -5.23 -7.29
CA ARG A 43 -24.62 -4.83 -8.02
C ARG A 43 -25.45 -6.02 -8.50
N ASP A 44 -24.79 -7.06 -9.02
CA ASP A 44 -25.41 -8.31 -9.46
C ASP A 44 -24.57 -9.49 -8.95
N ALA A 45 -25.18 -10.34 -8.14
CA ALA A 45 -24.52 -11.47 -7.50
C ALA A 45 -24.11 -12.58 -8.50
N VAL A 46 -24.68 -12.58 -9.71
CA VAL A 46 -24.44 -13.61 -10.73
C VAL A 46 -23.84 -13.04 -12.02
N ASP A 47 -23.28 -11.82 -11.99
CA ASP A 47 -22.56 -11.27 -13.14
C ASP A 47 -21.36 -12.15 -13.48
N ALA A 48 -21.41 -12.84 -14.61
CA ALA A 48 -20.35 -13.73 -15.06
C ALA A 48 -18.99 -13.05 -15.21
N ASN A 49 -18.94 -11.72 -15.42
CA ASN A 49 -17.70 -10.97 -15.53
C ASN A 49 -17.00 -10.80 -14.17
N GLU A 50 -17.77 -10.77 -13.09
CA GLU A 50 -17.29 -10.56 -11.73
C GLU A 50 -17.24 -11.86 -10.91
N LEU A 51 -18.14 -12.80 -11.21
CA LEU A 51 -18.26 -14.07 -10.49
C LEU A 51 -16.96 -14.87 -10.53
N LYS A 52 -16.17 -14.74 -11.60
CA LYS A 52 -14.83 -15.35 -11.75
C LYS A 52 -13.83 -14.98 -10.63
N TYR A 53 -14.06 -13.92 -9.87
CA TYR A 53 -13.22 -13.50 -8.74
C TYR A 53 -13.60 -14.16 -7.41
N VAL A 54 -14.78 -14.78 -7.33
CA VAL A 54 -15.32 -15.38 -6.10
C VAL A 54 -15.68 -16.86 -6.27
N TYR A 55 -15.93 -17.31 -7.50
CA TYR A 55 -16.34 -18.66 -7.84
C TYR A 55 -15.85 -19.06 -9.23
N HIS A 56 -15.55 -20.34 -9.41
CA HIS A 56 -15.27 -20.92 -10.73
C HIS A 56 -15.83 -22.34 -10.80
N SER A 57 -16.50 -22.70 -11.90
CA SER A 57 -17.19 -23.99 -12.06
C SER A 57 -16.28 -25.21 -11.95
N ASN A 58 -15.02 -25.07 -12.36
CA ASN A 58 -14.00 -26.13 -12.26
C ASN A 58 -13.33 -26.22 -10.88
N GLY A 59 -13.75 -25.41 -9.89
CA GLY A 59 -13.20 -25.40 -8.53
C GLY A 59 -12.53 -24.07 -8.14
N GLN A 60 -12.46 -23.82 -6.83
CA GLN A 60 -12.04 -22.53 -6.27
C GLN A 60 -10.60 -22.14 -6.64
N GLN A 61 -9.70 -23.10 -6.83
CA GLN A 61 -8.32 -22.89 -7.26
C GLN A 61 -8.18 -22.21 -8.65
N PHE A 62 -9.28 -22.10 -9.40
CA PHE A 62 -9.32 -21.46 -10.72
C PHE A 62 -9.93 -20.05 -10.72
N ILE A 63 -10.32 -19.51 -9.55
CA ILE A 63 -10.75 -18.11 -9.48
C ILE A 63 -9.62 -17.19 -9.97
N LYS A 64 -10.00 -16.04 -10.51
CA LYS A 64 -9.07 -14.96 -10.80
C LYS A 64 -8.90 -14.09 -9.57
N VAL A 65 -7.73 -13.49 -9.43
CA VAL A 65 -7.45 -12.54 -8.36
C VAL A 65 -7.40 -11.14 -8.95
N LEU A 66 -8.08 -10.18 -8.31
CA LEU A 66 -8.01 -8.78 -8.73
C LEU A 66 -6.57 -8.27 -8.59
N PRO A 67 -6.01 -7.57 -9.60
CA PRO A 67 -4.65 -7.06 -9.54
C PRO A 67 -4.33 -6.24 -8.29
N THR A 68 -5.31 -5.47 -7.81
CA THR A 68 -5.19 -4.61 -6.62
C THR A 68 -5.07 -5.38 -5.31
N PHE A 69 -5.32 -6.70 -5.29
CA PHE A 69 -5.02 -7.57 -4.14
C PHE A 69 -3.55 -7.49 -3.73
N ALA A 70 -2.64 -7.19 -4.67
CA ALA A 70 -1.23 -6.95 -4.40
C ALA A 70 -0.97 -5.82 -3.37
N ALA A 71 -1.91 -4.90 -3.19
CA ALA A 71 -1.83 -3.85 -2.16
C ALA A 71 -1.89 -4.41 -0.73
N LEU A 72 -2.33 -5.65 -0.53
CA LEU A 72 -2.33 -6.28 0.79
C LEU A 72 -0.94 -6.81 1.18
N PHE A 73 -0.05 -7.05 0.21
CA PHE A 73 1.27 -7.64 0.49
C PHE A 73 2.19 -6.72 1.31
N ILE A 74 1.87 -5.42 1.41
CA ILE A 74 2.62 -4.45 2.22
C ILE A 74 2.15 -4.37 3.68
N LEU A 75 1.02 -5.00 4.04
CA LEU A 75 0.39 -4.81 5.35
C LEU A 75 1.29 -5.29 6.49
N ASP A 76 2.15 -6.29 6.26
CA ASP A 76 3.14 -6.73 7.25
C ASP A 76 4.35 -5.80 7.40
N CYS A 77 4.58 -4.93 6.42
CA CYS A 77 5.68 -3.96 6.43
C CYS A 77 5.29 -2.66 7.16
N LEU A 78 4.03 -2.21 7.03
CA LEU A 78 3.58 -0.91 7.55
C LEU A 78 3.72 -0.75 9.09
N PRO A 79 3.33 -1.73 9.93
CA PRO A 79 3.51 -1.64 11.38
C PRO A 79 4.99 -1.52 11.80
N LYS A 80 5.93 -1.93 10.95
CA LYS A 80 7.36 -1.87 11.26
C LYS A 80 7.93 -0.44 11.09
N LEU A 81 7.20 0.50 10.50
CA LEU A 81 7.66 1.91 10.41
C LEU A 81 7.92 2.53 11.78
N SER A 82 7.10 2.23 12.78
CA SER A 82 7.30 2.77 14.14
C SER A 82 8.55 2.19 14.82
N SER A 83 9.13 1.12 14.28
CA SER A 83 10.37 0.51 14.78
C SER A 83 11.62 0.94 14.00
N LEU A 84 11.46 1.82 13.02
CA LEU A 84 12.53 2.21 12.11
C LEU A 84 13.49 3.18 12.81
N PRO A 85 14.79 2.85 12.92
CA PRO A 85 15.78 3.70 13.61
C PRO A 85 15.88 5.10 13.01
N GLY A 86 15.88 6.12 13.86
CA GLY A 86 15.97 7.51 13.42
C GLY A 86 14.67 8.06 12.83
N MET A 87 13.53 7.40 13.06
CA MET A 87 12.22 7.92 12.68
C MET A 87 11.27 7.94 13.88
N GLU A 88 11.06 9.14 14.43
CA GLU A 88 10.09 9.40 15.48
C GLU A 88 8.90 10.16 14.89
N PHE A 89 7.69 9.62 15.06
CA PHE A 89 6.44 10.25 14.64
C PHE A 89 5.28 9.74 15.50
N ASP A 90 4.17 10.49 15.51
CA ASP A 90 2.92 10.03 16.11
C ASP A 90 2.15 9.16 15.09
N PRO A 91 1.94 7.85 15.35
CA PRO A 91 1.21 6.97 14.42
C PRO A 91 -0.22 7.43 14.11
N ARG A 92 -0.85 8.20 15.00
CA ARG A 92 -2.20 8.76 14.77
C ARG A 92 -2.21 9.87 13.71
N LEU A 93 -1.04 10.47 13.46
CA LEU A 93 -0.85 11.53 12.47
C LEU A 93 -0.37 11.00 11.12
N LEU A 94 -0.16 9.68 11.01
CA LEU A 94 0.20 8.98 9.78
C LEU A 94 -1.01 8.94 8.84
N LEU A 95 -0.78 9.29 7.58
CA LEU A 95 -1.72 9.06 6.50
C LEU A 95 -1.08 8.20 5.41
N HIS A 96 -1.86 7.28 4.86
CA HIS A 96 -1.55 6.69 3.56
C HIS A 96 -1.78 7.79 2.50
N GLY A 97 -0.69 8.30 1.93
CA GLY A 97 -0.72 9.39 0.95
C GLY A 97 -0.98 8.92 -0.48
N GLN A 98 -0.19 7.97 -0.97
CA GLN A 98 -0.29 7.47 -2.34
C GLN A 98 0.06 5.98 -2.40
N GLN A 99 -0.52 5.27 -3.37
CA GLN A 99 -0.19 3.90 -3.70
C GLN A 99 0.16 3.80 -5.19
N TYR A 100 1.24 3.09 -5.50
CA TYR A 100 1.57 2.63 -6.85
C TYR A 100 1.72 1.11 -6.83
N ILE A 101 1.19 0.45 -7.85
CA ILE A 101 1.26 -1.00 -8.01
C ILE A 101 1.67 -1.28 -9.45
N GLU A 102 2.70 -2.11 -9.62
CA GLU A 102 3.11 -2.66 -10.90
C GLU A 102 3.03 -4.17 -10.85
N ILE A 103 2.26 -4.75 -11.77
CA ILE A 103 1.98 -6.18 -11.83
C ILE A 103 2.79 -6.78 -12.98
N TYR A 104 3.75 -7.62 -12.64
CA TYR A 104 4.59 -8.30 -13.63
C TYR A 104 3.94 -9.58 -14.15
N LYS A 105 3.17 -10.26 -13.29
CA LYS A 105 2.43 -11.49 -13.64
C LYS A 105 1.07 -11.54 -12.93
N PRO A 106 0.07 -12.24 -13.50
CA PRO A 106 -1.19 -12.48 -12.81
C PRO A 106 -0.97 -13.11 -11.43
N LEU A 107 -1.69 -12.62 -10.43
CA LEU A 107 -1.64 -13.19 -9.09
C LEU A 107 -2.34 -14.57 -9.09
N PRO A 108 -1.72 -15.63 -8.54
CA PRO A 108 -2.35 -16.95 -8.44
C PRO A 108 -3.50 -16.93 -7.42
N ALA A 109 -4.42 -17.89 -7.52
CA ALA A 109 -5.59 -17.96 -6.61
C ALA A 109 -5.20 -18.18 -5.14
N HIS A 110 -4.05 -18.80 -4.88
CA HIS A 110 -3.42 -18.94 -3.58
C HIS A 110 -1.90 -18.83 -3.74
N SER A 111 -1.20 -18.36 -2.71
CA SER A 111 0.27 -18.37 -2.70
C SER A 111 0.83 -18.14 -1.31
N CYS A 112 2.12 -18.46 -1.15
CA CYS A 112 2.95 -17.84 -0.14
C CYS A 112 3.79 -16.77 -0.84
N ILE A 113 3.72 -15.53 -0.34
CA ILE A 113 4.37 -14.36 -0.91
C ILE A 113 5.55 -13.99 -0.02
N ARG A 114 6.72 -13.83 -0.63
CA ARG A 114 7.91 -13.26 0.02
C ARG A 114 8.05 -11.80 -0.39
N ASN A 115 8.25 -10.92 0.56
CA ASN A 115 8.33 -9.48 0.39
C ASN A 115 9.71 -8.95 0.77
N LYS A 116 10.30 -8.17 -0.13
CA LYS A 116 11.54 -7.43 0.10
C LYS A 116 11.25 -5.94 0.04
N ALA A 117 11.38 -5.26 1.17
CA ALA A 117 11.08 -3.83 1.31
C ALA A 117 12.34 -2.98 1.43
N ARG A 118 12.26 -1.73 0.97
CA ARG A 118 13.33 -0.73 1.09
C ARG A 118 12.75 0.68 1.16
N ILE A 119 13.48 1.60 1.79
CA ILE A 119 13.18 3.02 1.66
C ILE A 119 13.48 3.45 0.21
N ALA A 120 12.43 3.85 -0.49
CA ALA A 120 12.49 4.31 -1.86
C ALA A 120 12.62 5.83 -1.95
N GLY A 121 12.09 6.54 -0.96
CA GLY A 121 12.12 8.00 -0.88
C GLY A 121 11.96 8.52 0.54
N LEU A 122 12.55 9.68 0.80
CA LEU A 122 12.43 10.42 2.06
C LEU A 122 12.49 11.91 1.76
N HIS A 123 11.45 12.64 2.13
CA HIS A 123 11.31 14.05 1.79
C HIS A 123 10.84 14.87 2.99
N ASP A 124 11.51 15.99 3.21
CA ASP A 124 11.05 17.03 4.12
C ASP A 124 10.09 17.98 3.39
N LYS A 125 8.89 18.16 3.95
CA LYS A 125 7.87 19.11 3.47
C LYS A 125 7.59 20.20 4.49
N GLY A 126 8.55 20.50 5.37
CA GLY A 126 8.49 21.54 6.39
C GLY A 126 7.64 21.11 7.59
N LYS A 127 6.32 21.03 7.45
CA LYS A 127 5.42 20.60 8.54
C LYS A 127 5.13 19.10 8.54
N ALA A 128 5.64 18.37 7.56
CA ALA A 128 5.46 16.94 7.44
C ALA A 128 6.70 16.30 6.81
N ALA A 129 6.83 15.00 7.02
CA ALA A 129 7.74 14.15 6.28
C ALA A 129 6.97 13.24 5.33
N ILE A 130 7.58 12.92 4.20
CA ILE A 130 7.10 11.87 3.29
C ILE A 130 8.12 10.75 3.30
N VAL A 131 7.64 9.53 3.55
CA VAL A 131 8.43 8.30 3.45
C VAL A 131 7.80 7.44 2.38
N GLU A 132 8.61 7.00 1.43
CA GLU A 132 8.18 6.09 0.39
C GLU A 132 8.85 4.74 0.59
N ILE A 133 8.05 3.68 0.66
CA ILE A 133 8.53 2.31 0.80
C ILE A 133 8.20 1.56 -0.48
N GLU A 134 9.22 0.99 -1.10
CA GLU A 134 9.03 0.07 -2.21
C GLU A 134 9.15 -1.36 -1.69
N THR A 135 8.21 -2.21 -2.07
CA THR A 135 8.16 -3.62 -1.72
C THR A 135 8.01 -4.44 -2.99
N THR A 136 9.01 -5.28 -3.27
CA THR A 136 8.95 -6.26 -4.34
C THR A 136 8.51 -7.60 -3.77
N SER A 137 7.50 -8.19 -4.39
CA SER A 137 6.86 -9.42 -3.93
C SER A 137 7.12 -10.56 -4.90
N TYR A 138 7.40 -11.74 -4.35
CA TYR A 138 7.74 -12.96 -5.09
C TYR A 138 6.82 -14.10 -4.65
N ALA A 139 6.39 -14.94 -5.59
CA ALA A 139 5.76 -16.20 -5.23
C ALA A 139 6.79 -17.16 -4.63
N ASP A 140 6.33 -18.05 -3.75
CA ASP A 140 7.18 -19.05 -3.10
C ASP A 140 7.95 -19.90 -4.13
N GLY A 141 9.23 -20.16 -3.83
CA GLY A 141 10.14 -20.87 -4.72
C GLY A 141 10.50 -20.14 -6.04
N SER A 142 9.98 -18.94 -6.30
CA SER A 142 10.31 -18.14 -7.47
C SER A 142 11.25 -16.99 -7.12
N GLU A 143 12.23 -16.73 -7.99
CA GLU A 143 13.09 -15.54 -7.95
C GLU A 143 12.65 -14.46 -8.93
N GLU A 144 11.59 -14.73 -9.71
CA GLU A 144 11.02 -13.74 -10.62
C GLU A 144 9.96 -12.91 -9.88
N PRO A 145 10.01 -11.56 -9.96
CA PRO A 145 9.08 -10.72 -9.21
C PRO A 145 7.66 -10.89 -9.75
N LEU A 146 6.70 -10.97 -8.84
CA LEU A 146 5.27 -11.06 -9.14
C LEU A 146 4.65 -9.66 -9.32
N CYS A 147 5.00 -8.75 -8.40
CA CYS A 147 4.60 -7.35 -8.45
C CYS A 147 5.57 -6.47 -7.63
N MET A 148 5.47 -5.17 -7.84
CA MET A 148 6.09 -4.14 -7.01
C MET A 148 5.02 -3.17 -6.51
N ASN A 149 5.07 -2.86 -5.22
CA ASN A 149 4.26 -1.83 -4.60
C ASN A 149 5.16 -0.67 -4.16
N ARG A 150 4.72 0.58 -4.38
CA ARG A 150 5.31 1.75 -3.72
C ARG A 150 4.23 2.47 -2.92
N THR A 151 4.46 2.52 -1.61
CA THR A 151 3.54 3.16 -0.66
C THR A 151 4.16 4.46 -0.19
N THR A 152 3.42 5.55 -0.36
CA THR A 152 3.81 6.89 0.11
C THR A 152 3.07 7.20 1.39
N ILE A 153 3.83 7.44 2.45
CA ILE A 153 3.32 7.69 3.79
C ILE A 153 3.59 9.15 4.13
N TYR A 154 2.52 9.84 4.53
CA TYR A 154 2.57 11.25 4.91
C TYR A 154 2.51 11.38 6.44
N LEU A 155 3.62 11.76 7.04
CA LEU A 155 3.80 11.88 8.48
C LEU A 155 3.65 13.35 8.90
N ARG A 156 2.43 13.74 9.29
CA ARG A 156 2.17 15.10 9.77
C ARG A 156 2.92 15.36 11.06
N GLY A 157 3.49 16.56 11.18
CA GLY A 157 4.26 16.99 12.36
C GLY A 157 5.70 16.48 12.40
N ALA A 158 6.08 15.52 11.55
CA ALA A 158 7.42 14.93 11.52
C ALA A 158 8.40 15.61 10.52
N GLY A 159 8.02 16.78 9.99
CA GLY A 159 8.87 17.55 9.06
C GLY A 159 9.86 18.49 9.76
N GLY A 160 10.62 19.25 8.98
CA GLY A 160 11.53 20.27 9.48
C GLY A 160 12.86 19.70 9.98
N PHE A 161 13.21 18.49 9.53
CA PHE A 161 14.47 17.82 9.85
C PHE A 161 15.64 18.26 8.95
N SER A 162 15.36 19.03 7.90
CA SER A 162 16.38 19.59 7.01
C SER A 162 17.22 20.65 7.74
N LYS A 163 18.55 20.49 7.70
CA LYS A 163 19.49 21.45 8.27
C LYS A 163 19.79 22.65 7.36
N SER A 164 19.48 22.55 6.07
CA SER A 164 19.77 23.57 5.06
C SER A 164 18.66 23.63 3.99
N SER A 165 18.69 24.67 3.17
CA SER A 165 17.87 24.81 1.96
C SER A 165 18.67 24.33 0.74
N PRO A 166 18.03 23.66 -0.24
CA PRO A 166 16.62 23.25 -0.27
C PRO A 166 16.31 22.13 0.73
N PRO A 167 15.02 21.94 1.13
CA PRO A 167 14.63 20.85 2.01
C PRO A 167 15.11 19.49 1.51
N TYR A 168 15.48 18.62 2.46
CA TYR A 168 15.98 17.29 2.20
C TYR A 168 15.00 16.51 1.33
N SER A 169 15.52 15.90 0.27
CA SER A 169 14.74 15.08 -0.64
C SER A 169 15.64 14.01 -1.24
N PHE A 170 15.31 12.76 -0.95
CA PHE A 170 15.94 11.58 -1.52
C PHE A 170 14.90 10.75 -2.25
N ALA A 171 15.24 10.26 -3.44
CA ALA A 171 14.51 9.21 -4.13
C ALA A 171 15.51 8.29 -4.83
N SER A 172 15.26 6.98 -4.76
CA SER A 172 16.13 5.93 -5.30
C SER A 172 15.67 5.42 -6.67
N TYR A 173 14.58 5.95 -7.19
CA TYR A 173 14.04 5.64 -8.51
C TYR A 173 14.03 6.93 -9.36
N SER A 174 14.12 6.79 -10.68
CA SER A 174 14.13 7.94 -11.56
C SER A 174 12.74 8.59 -11.59
N GLY A 175 12.69 9.93 -11.51
CA GLY A 175 11.44 10.71 -11.57
C GLY A 175 10.64 10.58 -12.88
N HIS A 176 11.10 9.76 -13.83
CA HIS A 176 10.46 9.47 -15.10
C HIS A 176 9.43 8.33 -15.03
N GLN A 177 9.34 7.58 -13.92
CA GLN A 177 8.47 6.39 -13.86
C GLN A 177 6.98 6.71 -13.66
N THR A 178 6.64 7.92 -13.19
CA THR A 178 5.25 8.40 -13.17
C THR A 178 5.27 9.91 -13.36
N PRO A 179 5.26 10.43 -14.60
CA PRO A 179 5.05 11.86 -14.81
C PRO A 179 3.76 12.26 -14.09
N SER A 180 3.70 13.46 -13.53
CA SER A 180 2.49 14.00 -12.92
C SER A 180 1.34 13.81 -13.92
N LEU A 181 0.47 12.81 -13.68
CA LEU A 181 -0.59 12.48 -14.61
C LEU A 181 -1.54 13.67 -14.64
N LYS A 182 -1.46 14.46 -15.71
CA LYS A 182 -2.37 15.58 -15.92
C LYS A 182 -3.69 14.99 -16.37
N ILE A 183 -4.67 14.98 -15.47
CA ILE A 183 -6.04 14.61 -15.82
C ILE A 183 -6.50 15.53 -16.96
N PRO A 184 -6.91 14.99 -18.12
CA PRO A 184 -7.41 15.80 -19.23
C PRO A 184 -8.57 16.69 -18.77
N LYS A 185 -8.61 17.92 -19.25
CA LYS A 185 -9.72 18.86 -18.97
C LYS A 185 -10.96 18.62 -19.84
N THR A 186 -10.95 17.57 -20.65
CA THR A 186 -12.06 17.17 -21.54
C THR A 186 -13.07 16.29 -20.79
N GLN A 187 -14.25 16.09 -21.37
CA GLN A 187 -15.22 15.12 -20.84
C GLN A 187 -14.60 13.72 -20.73
N PRO A 188 -14.90 12.95 -19.67
CA PRO A 188 -14.49 11.56 -19.57
C PRO A 188 -15.01 10.73 -20.76
N PHE A 189 -14.18 9.83 -21.28
CA PHE A 189 -14.59 8.89 -22.33
C PHE A 189 -15.66 7.91 -21.84
N ALA A 190 -15.54 7.48 -20.58
CA ALA A 190 -16.51 6.64 -19.90
C ALA A 190 -16.56 7.03 -18.42
N SER A 191 -17.71 6.79 -17.79
CA SER A 191 -17.93 6.97 -16.36
C SER A 191 -18.70 5.77 -15.84
N TYR A 192 -18.25 5.23 -14.72
CA TYR A 192 -18.86 4.11 -14.02
C TYR A 192 -19.14 4.55 -12.59
N GLU A 193 -20.26 4.11 -12.04
CA GLU A 193 -20.68 4.42 -10.68
C GLU A 193 -20.88 3.12 -9.91
N ASP A 194 -20.26 3.05 -8.74
CA ASP A 194 -20.37 1.95 -7.80
C ASP A 194 -21.00 2.45 -6.50
N THR A 195 -21.98 1.69 -5.98
CA THR A 195 -22.62 2.01 -4.70
C THR A 195 -21.92 1.24 -3.59
N THR A 196 -21.34 1.98 -2.64
CA THR A 196 -20.76 1.36 -1.46
C THR A 196 -21.82 0.96 -0.45
N ARG A 197 -21.60 -0.18 0.23
CA ARG A 197 -22.49 -0.64 1.30
C ARG A 197 -22.12 0.05 2.61
N PRO A 198 -23.08 0.31 3.52
CA PRO A 198 -22.76 0.82 4.86
C PRO A 198 -21.75 -0.03 5.63
N SER A 199 -21.74 -1.34 5.39
CA SER A 199 -20.82 -2.30 6.02
C SER A 199 -19.53 -2.56 5.22
N GLN A 200 -19.25 -1.82 4.15
CA GLN A 200 -18.16 -2.15 3.23
C GLN A 200 -16.78 -2.05 3.88
N ALA A 201 -16.55 -1.04 4.72
CA ALA A 201 -15.32 -0.94 5.50
C ALA A 201 -15.15 -2.13 6.47
N LEU A 202 -16.25 -2.60 7.08
CA LEU A 202 -16.25 -3.75 7.99
C LEU A 202 -15.95 -5.07 7.28
N LEU A 203 -16.31 -5.19 5.99
CA LEU A 203 -15.95 -6.34 5.17
C LEU A 203 -14.51 -6.24 4.67
N TYR A 204 -14.13 -5.08 4.11
CA TYR A 204 -12.81 -4.87 3.52
C TYR A 204 -11.68 -5.07 4.54
N ARG A 205 -11.85 -4.58 5.78
CA ARG A 205 -10.85 -4.72 6.86
C ARG A 205 -10.48 -6.16 7.17
N LEU A 206 -11.37 -7.13 6.90
CA LEU A 206 -11.07 -8.56 7.06
C LEU A 206 -9.96 -9.04 6.10
N SER A 207 -9.59 -8.23 5.12
CA SER A 207 -8.45 -8.45 4.22
C SER A 207 -7.10 -8.05 4.84
N GLY A 208 -7.09 -7.40 6.01
CA GLY A 208 -5.88 -7.24 6.83
C GLY A 208 -5.67 -5.87 7.48
N ASP A 209 -6.36 -4.81 7.06
CA ASP A 209 -6.25 -3.49 7.72
C ASP A 209 -7.29 -3.34 8.83
N TYR A 210 -6.87 -3.66 10.06
CA TYR A 210 -7.71 -3.60 11.25
C TYR A 210 -7.70 -2.23 11.96
N ASN A 211 -7.20 -1.16 11.32
CA ASN A 211 -7.15 0.18 11.91
C ASN A 211 -8.54 0.62 12.42
N PRO A 212 -8.68 1.03 13.69
CA PRO A 212 -9.97 1.41 14.28
C PRO A 212 -10.64 2.57 13.55
N LEU A 213 -9.88 3.44 12.85
CA LEU A 213 -10.44 4.53 12.04
C LEU A 213 -11.55 4.06 11.07
N HIS A 214 -11.53 2.79 10.66
CA HIS A 214 -12.46 2.22 9.69
C HIS A 214 -13.63 1.45 10.33
N SER A 215 -13.70 1.34 11.66
CA SER A 215 -14.70 0.50 12.33
C SER A 215 -15.17 1.00 13.70
N ASP A 216 -14.37 1.80 14.39
CA ASP A 216 -14.68 2.35 15.70
C ASP A 216 -15.18 3.80 15.55
N PRO A 217 -16.37 4.13 16.07
CA PRO A 217 -16.88 5.51 16.05
C PRO A 217 -16.22 6.44 17.09
N THR A 218 -15.37 5.91 17.98
CA THR A 218 -14.70 6.67 19.05
C THR A 218 -13.27 7.09 18.72
#